data_AF-A0A3M1FYY3-F1
#
_entry.id   AF-A0A3M1FYY3-F1
#
_cell.length_a   1.000
_cell.length_b   1.000
_cell.length_c   1.000
_cell.angle_alpha   90.00
_cell.angle_beta   90.00
_cell.angle_gamma   90.00
#
_symmetry.space_group_name_H-M   'P 1'
#
loop_
_entity.id
_entity.type
_entity.pdbx_description
1 polymer ?
#
loop_
_entity_poly.entity_id
_entity_poly.type
_entity_poly.pdbx_seq_one_letter_code
_entity_poly.pdbx_strand_id
1 'polypeptide(L)' 'MAEWTVSHLGARGDGVARTPAGPLYVPFAAPGDRVRQAGGQARVVEHGVHRQAPACPHFGHCGGCALQHVDAATYTD' A
#
# COMPACT_ATOMS: atom_id res chain seq x y z
N MET A 1 -5.59 18.77 3.52
CA MET A 1 -4.89 17.47 3.35
C MET A 1 -5.77 16.42 3.99
N ALA A 2 -6.03 15.32 3.30
CA ALA A 2 -6.86 14.23 3.83
C ALA A 2 -5.98 13.01 4.14
N GLU A 3 -6.36 12.26 5.16
CA GLU A 3 -5.70 11.01 5.53
C GLU A 3 -6.66 9.85 5.41
N TRP A 4 -6.13 8.73 4.95
CA TRP A 4 -6.89 7.52 4.69
C TRP A 4 -6.11 6.30 5.15
N THR A 5 -6.82 5.22 5.47
CA THR A 5 -6.22 3.92 5.76
C THR A 5 -6.34 3.03 4.54
N VAL A 6 -5.26 2.35 4.19
CA VAL A 6 -5.26 1.33 3.14
C VAL A 6 -6.01 0.11 3.64
N SER A 7 -7.04 -0.28 2.90
CA SER A 7 -7.97 -1.34 3.32
C SER A 7 -7.62 -2.72 2.76
N HIS A 8 -7.10 -2.77 1.53
CA HIS A 8 -6.78 -4.02 0.83
C HIS A 8 -5.78 -3.72 -0.29
N LEU A 9 -5.31 -4.79 -0.95
CA LEU A 9 -4.53 -4.70 -2.18
C LEU A 9 -5.44 -4.76 -3.41
N GLY A 10 -5.15 -3.92 -4.40
CA GLY A 10 -5.75 -4.01 -5.72
C GLY A 10 -5.13 -5.13 -6.56
N ALA A 11 -5.70 -5.39 -7.73
CA ALA A 11 -5.30 -6.50 -8.60
C ALA A 11 -3.82 -6.47 -9.08
N ARG A 12 -3.17 -5.31 -9.03
CA ARG A 12 -1.74 -5.15 -9.37
C ARG A 12 -0.82 -5.03 -8.15
N GLY A 13 -1.37 -5.17 -6.94
CA GLY A 13 -0.63 -5.05 -5.69
C GLY A 13 -0.52 -3.63 -5.13
N ASP A 14 -1.19 -2.65 -5.72
CA ASP A 14 -1.31 -1.31 -5.14
C ASP A 14 -2.19 -1.35 -3.89
N GLY A 15 -1.83 -0.61 -2.84
CA GLY A 15 -2.71 -0.43 -1.70
C GLY A 15 -3.93 0.40 -2.09
N VAL A 16 -5.12 0.00 -1.67
CA VAL A 16 -6.38 0.69 -1.97
C VAL A 16 -6.98 1.26 -0.69
N ALA A 17 -7.06 2.59 -0.64
CA ALA A 17 -7.82 3.32 0.37
C ALA A 17 -9.19 3.72 -0.19
N ARG A 18 -10.25 3.63 0.63
CA ARG A 18 -11.59 4.06 0.26
C ARG A 18 -11.75 5.54 0.59
N THR A 19 -12.12 6.36 -0.38
CA THR A 19 -12.37 7.80 -0.19
C THR A 19 -13.76 8.16 -0.73
N PRO A 20 -14.36 9.29 -0.32
CA PRO A 20 -15.63 9.77 -0.88
C PRO A 20 -15.60 10.02 -2.40
N ALA A 21 -14.42 10.27 -2.97
CA ALA A 21 -14.24 10.48 -4.41
C ALA A 21 -14.01 9.17 -5.19
N GLY A 22 -14.00 8.02 -4.50
CA GLY A 22 -13.68 6.71 -5.08
C GLY A 22 -12.40 6.09 -4.49
N PRO A 23 -11.94 4.95 -5.04
CA PRO A 23 -10.75 4.28 -4.58
C PRO A 23 -9.49 5.12 -4.88
N LEU A 24 -8.64 5.26 -3.86
CA LEU A 24 -7.31 5.85 -3.95
C LEU A 24 -6.28 4.73 -4.00
N TYR A 25 -5.60 4.59 -5.13
CA TYR A 25 -4.54 3.61 -5.35
C TYR A 25 -3.19 4.19 -4.94
N VAL A 26 -2.47 3.48 -4.07
CA VAL A 26 -1.20 3.92 -3.49
C VAL A 26 -0.14 2.84 -3.74
N PRO A 27 0.79 3.09 -4.68
CA PRO A 27 1.88 2.16 -4.96
C PRO A 27 2.68 1.82 -3.70
N PHE A 28 3.02 0.55 -3.54
CA PHE A 28 3.83 0.03 -2.44
C PHE A 28 3.29 0.29 -1.03
N ALA A 29 1.99 0.60 -0.90
CA ALA A 29 1.32 0.61 0.39
C ALA A 29 0.80 -0.80 0.74
N ALA A 30 0.81 -1.13 2.03
CA ALA A 30 0.27 -2.38 2.56
C ALA A 30 -1.07 -2.12 3.27
N PRO A 31 -1.95 -3.12 3.40
CA PRO A 31 -3.13 -3.01 4.25
C PRO A 31 -2.78 -2.54 5.67
N GLY A 32 -3.57 -1.61 6.19
CA GLY A 32 -3.33 -0.94 7.47
C GLY A 32 -2.40 0.27 7.42
N ASP A 33 -1.67 0.53 6.32
CA ASP A 33 -0.88 1.76 6.18
C ASP A 33 -1.81 2.99 6.24
N ARG A 34 -1.36 4.05 6.94
CA ARG A 34 -1.98 5.38 6.81
C ARG A 34 -1.30 6.15 5.71
N VAL A 35 -2.10 6.74 4.84
CA VAL A 35 -1.64 7.56 3.71
C VAL A 35 -2.19 8.97 3.81
N ARG A 36 -1.39 9.95 3.38
CA ARG A 36 -1.81 11.34 3.25
C ARG A 36 -1.91 11.72 1.79
N GLN A 37 -3.08 12.23 1.39
CA GLN A 37 -3.35 12.68 0.03
C GLN A 37 -3.16 14.20 -0.10
N ALA A 38 -2.36 14.61 -1.08
CA ALA A 38 -2.08 16.00 -1.42
C ALA A 38 -1.78 16.13 -2.93
N GLY A 39 -2.41 17.09 -3.61
CA GLY A 39 -2.13 17.39 -5.02
C GLY A 39 -2.38 16.22 -5.99
N GLY A 40 -3.38 15.38 -5.72
CA GLY A 40 -3.69 14.19 -6.54
C GLY A 40 -2.78 12.98 -6.28
N GLN A 41 -1.76 13.12 -5.44
CA GLN A 41 -0.87 12.03 -5.04
C GLN A 41 -1.14 11.63 -3.59
N ALA A 42 -0.78 10.38 -3.26
CA ALA A 42 -0.85 9.86 -1.91
C ALA A 42 0.47 9.20 -1.54
N ARG A 43 0.86 9.35 -0.28
CA ARG A 43 2.08 8.75 0.27
C ARG A 43 1.79 8.16 1.63
N VAL A 44 2.45 7.05 1.95
CA VAL A 44 2.42 6.45 3.28
C VAL A 44 3.06 7.41 4.28
N VAL A 45 2.39 7.62 5.41
CA VAL A 45 2.86 8.45 6.52
C VAL A 45 3.00 7.65 7.81
N GLU A 46 2.36 6.49 7.90
CA GLU A 46 2.52 5.53 9.00
C GLU A 46 2.38 4.12 8.46
N HIS A 47 3.29 3.23 8.88
CA HIS A 47 3.30 1.84 8.49
C HIS A 47 2.24 1.03 9.26
N GLY A 48 1.46 0.23 8.53
CA GLY A 48 0.45 -0.68 9.07
C GLY A 48 1.02 -2.02 9.51
N VAL A 49 0.17 -2.81 10.17
CA VAL A 49 0.52 -4.13 10.70
C VAL A 49 0.91 -5.14 9.62
N HIS A 50 0.34 -5.03 8.41
CA HIS A 50 0.62 -5.97 7.32
C HIS A 50 1.82 -5.60 6.47
N ARG A 51 2.60 -4.60 6.90
CA ARG A 51 3.84 -4.23 6.24
C ARG A 51 5.00 -5.05 6.80
N GLN A 52 5.83 -5.56 5.90
CA GLN A 52 7.11 -6.17 6.23
C GLN A 52 8.25 -5.55 5.41
N ALA A 53 9.49 -5.78 5.84
CA ALA A 53 10.65 -5.43 5.03
C ALA A 53 10.74 -6.35 3.80
N PRO A 54 10.86 -5.82 2.58
CA PRO A 54 11.11 -6.63 1.38
C PRO A 54 12.42 -7.40 1.49
N ALA A 55 12.41 -8.69 1.11
CA ALA A 55 13.61 -9.52 1.15
C ALA A 55 14.60 -9.20 0.01
N CYS A 56 14.09 -8.74 -1.14
CA CYS A 56 14.92 -8.35 -2.28
C CYS A 56 15.36 -6.89 -2.16
N PRO A 57 16.67 -6.60 -2.21
CA PRO A 57 17.16 -5.21 -2.15
C PRO A 57 16.78 -4.37 -3.37
N HIS A 58 16.36 -5.01 -4.48
CA HIS A 58 15.93 -4.31 -5.70
C HIS A 58 14.43 -3.99 -5.72
N PHE A 59 13.70 -4.31 -4.64
CA PHE A 59 12.27 -4.03 -4.54
C PHE A 59 11.98 -2.54 -4.79
N GLY A 60 10.89 -2.25 -5.51
CA GLY A 60 10.54 -0.89 -5.95
C GLY A 60 11.29 -0.39 -7.19
N HIS A 61 12.33 -1.08 -7.67
CA HIS A 61 13.17 -0.62 -8.79
C HIS A 61 13.23 -1.62 -9.96
N CYS A 62 13.46 -2.91 -9.67
CA CYS A 62 13.64 -3.94 -10.70
C CYS A 62 12.33 -4.36 -11.40
N GLY A 63 11.18 -4.13 -10.76
CA GLY A 63 9.86 -4.48 -11.32
C GLY A 63 9.48 -5.97 -11.29
N GLY A 64 10.37 -6.85 -10.82
CA GLY A 64 10.13 -8.30 -10.79
C GLY A 64 9.18 -8.80 -9.70
N CYS A 65 8.90 -7.98 -8.67
CA CYS A 65 8.00 -8.36 -7.58
C CYS A 65 7.13 -7.19 -7.15
N ALA A 66 5.83 -7.44 -6.92
CA ALA A 66 4.86 -6.42 -6.52
C ALA A 66 4.56 -6.37 -5.01
N LEU A 67 4.78 -7.48 -4.29
CA LEU A 67 4.15 -7.71 -2.98
C LEU A 67 5.12 -8.03 -1.83
N GLN A 68 6.43 -7.91 -2.03
CA GLN A 68 7.40 -8.31 -0.99
C GLN A 68 7.31 -7.48 0.30
N HIS A 69 6.73 -6.28 0.24
CA HIS A 69 6.49 -5.40 1.40
C HIS A 69 5.23 -5.77 2.19
N VAL A 70 4.47 -6.78 1.77
CA VAL A 70 3.24 -7.23 2.42
C VAL A 70 3.46 -8.60 3.05
N ASP A 71 2.95 -8.77 4.26
CA ASP A 71 3.01 -10.06 4.95
C ASP A 71 2.16 -11.15 4.29
N ALA A 72 2.44 -12.40 4.65
CA ALA A 72 1.65 -13.53 4.17
C ALA A 72 0.24 -13.59 4.81
N ALA A 73 0.06 -12.99 6.00
CA ALA A 73 -1.20 -13.00 6.73
C ALA A 73 -2.33 -12.33 5.93
N THR A 74 -1.99 -11.36 5.08
CA THR A 74 -2.90 -10.70 4.13
C THR A 74 -3.59 -11.67 3.15
N TYR A 75 -3.09 -12.90 2.96
CA TYR A 75 -3.63 -13.88 2.00
C TYR A 75 -4.32 -15.08 2.63
N THR A 76 -4.38 -15.15 3.96
CA THR A 76 -4.80 -16.37 4.67
C THR A 76 -6.23 -16.30 5.24
N ASP A 77 -7.04 -15.34 4.80
CA ASP A 77 -8.48 -15.29 5.06
C ASP A 77 -9.29 -16.16 4.08
#